data_AF-A0A1Y1UE50-F1
#
_entry.id   AF-A0A1Y1UE50-F1
#
_cell.length_a   1.000
_cell.length_b   1.000
_cell.length_c   1.000
_cell.angle_alpha   90.00
_cell.angle_beta   90.00
_cell.angle_gamma   90.00
#
_symmetry.space_group_name_H-M   'P 1'
#
loop_
_entity.id
_entity.type
_entity.pdbx_description
1 polymer ?
#
loop_
_entity_poly.entity_id
_entity_poly.type
_entity_poly.pdbx_seq_one_letter_code
_entity_poly.pdbx_strand_id
1 'polypeptide(L)'
;MLFLSLPLLILTLIAQAKVPVYGPCVLSHNHLKPSTKEFVSDCDAFGYCASNGTCLPRQCRKDLYVLASIRNSTFGIPPMCQPGSYCPDDASGCLPLVTLGGACELNRDDECDQTLPPPHGADKGGEQGRVICLLGSCTPAIAHIGQSCMIENTTYAGYDSSGTGFNLQIVRDDCIPQQGFCNATSATCQDLKVSEEPCEEDRECTSANCVQGVCGQPVNEETRIQSWIYVLVAFGMAGAMAGVLAGLIWLHKKNEEANQSRMEEYYRQQAIYQLYRASSVNSQGSIWKK
;
A
#
# COMPACT_ATOMS: atom_id res chain seq x y z
N MET A 1 27.88 -21.65 57.12
CA MET A 1 28.50 -21.96 55.80
C MET A 1 27.74 -23.12 55.18
N LEU A 2 26.84 -22.87 54.24
CA LEU A 2 26.56 -23.77 53.13
C LEU A 2 25.77 -22.99 52.07
N PHE A 3 26.39 -22.89 50.91
CA PHE A 3 26.04 -22.04 49.78
C PHE A 3 24.89 -22.62 48.95
N LEU A 4 24.18 -21.69 48.30
CA LEU A 4 23.21 -21.83 47.22
C LEU A 4 23.53 -22.89 46.16
N SER A 5 22.47 -23.51 45.62
CA SER A 5 22.42 -23.90 44.20
C SER A 5 20.96 -23.90 43.70
N LEU A 6 20.55 -22.80 43.08
CA LEU A 6 19.33 -22.65 42.29
C LEU A 6 19.71 -22.90 40.82
N PRO A 7 19.24 -23.98 40.14
CA PRO A 7 19.55 -24.15 38.74
C PRO A 7 18.66 -23.21 37.92
N LEU A 8 19.34 -22.28 37.26
CA LEU A 8 18.83 -21.30 36.31
C LEU A 8 18.31 -22.04 35.06
N LEU A 9 17.01 -22.33 35.00
CA LEU A 9 16.36 -22.85 33.80
C LEU A 9 16.10 -21.68 32.83
N ILE A 10 17.14 -21.20 32.15
CA ILE A 10 16.99 -20.30 31.00
C ILE A 10 16.49 -21.17 29.85
N LEU A 11 15.17 -21.25 29.70
CA LEU A 11 14.55 -21.67 28.46
C LEU A 11 14.80 -20.55 27.45
N THR A 12 15.76 -20.74 26.55
CA THR A 12 15.96 -19.84 25.41
C THR A 12 14.73 -19.93 24.52
N LEU A 13 13.87 -18.91 24.59
CA LEU A 13 12.98 -18.54 23.51
C LEU A 13 13.86 -18.16 22.32
N ILE A 14 14.22 -19.14 21.49
CA ILE A 14 14.77 -18.87 20.17
C ILE A 14 13.59 -18.35 19.35
N ALA A 15 13.36 -17.04 19.41
CA ALA A 15 12.68 -16.37 18.33
C ALA A 15 13.49 -16.70 17.06
N GLN A 16 12.87 -17.36 16.08
CA GLN A 16 13.49 -17.61 14.78
C GLN A 16 13.70 -16.27 14.09
N ALA A 17 14.82 -15.62 14.39
CA ALA A 17 15.26 -14.45 13.69
C ALA A 17 15.50 -14.86 12.23
N LYS A 18 14.95 -14.08 11.28
CA LYS A 18 15.21 -14.27 9.86
C LYS A 18 16.71 -14.11 9.59
N VAL A 19 17.23 -14.92 8.68
CA VAL A 19 18.64 -14.92 8.31
C VAL A 19 18.91 -13.74 7.38
N PRO A 20 19.91 -12.89 7.68
CA PRO A 20 20.25 -11.79 6.80
C PRO A 20 20.79 -12.28 5.45
N VAL A 21 20.78 -11.39 4.46
CA VAL A 21 21.45 -11.64 3.17
C VAL A 21 22.90 -12.11 3.38
N TYR A 22 23.32 -13.09 2.59
CA TYR A 22 24.57 -13.87 2.64
C TYR A 22 24.69 -14.86 3.82
N GLY A 23 23.66 -15.00 4.64
CA GLY A 23 23.60 -16.06 5.66
C GLY A 23 23.08 -17.40 5.11
N PRO A 24 23.15 -18.48 5.90
CA PRO A 24 22.72 -19.83 5.50
C PRO A 24 21.19 -19.99 5.54
N CYS A 25 20.62 -20.73 4.60
CA CYS A 25 19.19 -21.02 4.54
C CYS A 25 18.91 -22.43 4.02
N VAL A 26 17.70 -22.94 4.27
CA VAL A 26 17.25 -24.27 3.84
C VAL A 26 16.05 -24.13 2.91
N LEU A 27 16.18 -24.57 1.66
CA LEU A 27 15.12 -24.49 0.64
C LEU A 27 13.83 -25.21 1.06
N SER A 28 13.92 -26.32 1.79
CA SER A 28 12.74 -27.07 2.23
C SER A 28 11.91 -26.34 3.29
N HIS A 29 12.42 -25.23 3.84
CA HIS A 29 11.65 -24.35 4.70
C HIS A 29 10.85 -23.31 3.90
N ASN A 30 11.03 -23.22 2.58
CA ASN A 30 10.19 -22.38 1.74
C ASN A 30 8.80 -23.03 1.60
N HIS A 31 7.78 -22.39 2.16
CA HIS A 31 6.40 -22.86 2.08
C HIS A 31 5.40 -21.73 2.30
N LEU A 32 4.16 -21.94 1.89
CA LEU A 32 3.05 -21.09 2.30
C LEU A 32 2.64 -21.44 3.72
N LYS A 33 2.55 -20.45 4.60
CA LYS A 33 2.05 -20.64 5.95
C LYS A 33 0.61 -21.19 5.88
N PRO A 34 0.28 -22.31 6.54
CA PRO A 34 -1.03 -22.93 6.39
C PRO A 34 -2.22 -22.02 6.69
N SER A 35 -2.05 -21.08 7.63
CA SER A 35 -3.11 -20.17 8.09
C SER A 35 -3.25 -18.92 7.21
N THR A 36 -2.17 -18.18 6.95
CA THR A 36 -2.22 -16.89 6.23
C THR A 36 -1.98 -17.03 4.73
N LYS A 37 -1.52 -18.20 4.28
CA LYS A 37 -1.02 -18.46 2.91
C LYS A 37 0.08 -17.50 2.48
N GLU A 38 0.76 -16.88 3.44
CA GLU A 38 1.94 -16.05 3.19
C GLU A 38 3.14 -16.94 2.87
N PHE A 39 3.94 -16.57 1.88
CA PHE A 39 5.21 -17.24 1.61
C PHE A 39 6.21 -16.99 2.74
N VAL A 40 6.72 -18.07 3.31
CA VAL A 40 7.71 -18.05 4.40
C VAL A 40 8.99 -18.71 3.92
N SER A 41 10.11 -18.03 4.10
CA SER A 41 11.47 -18.55 3.90
C SER A 41 12.37 -18.25 5.11
N ASP A 42 13.55 -18.85 5.20
CA ASP A 42 14.52 -18.56 6.27
C ASP A 42 15.10 -17.13 6.17
N CYS A 43 15.15 -16.57 4.96
CA CYS A 43 15.78 -15.28 4.69
C CYS A 43 14.94 -14.09 5.17
N ASP A 44 15.61 -12.97 5.42
CA ASP A 44 14.95 -11.69 5.71
C ASP A 44 14.17 -11.14 4.50
N ALA A 45 13.46 -10.03 4.72
CA ALA A 45 12.65 -9.41 3.68
C ALA A 45 13.45 -8.87 2.48
N PHE A 46 14.78 -8.87 2.53
CA PHE A 46 15.65 -8.39 1.45
C PHE A 46 16.26 -9.53 0.63
N GLY A 47 16.14 -10.77 1.10
CA GLY A 47 16.74 -11.94 0.47
C GLY A 47 15.75 -13.02 0.04
N TYR A 48 16.29 -13.98 -0.70
CA TYR A 48 15.65 -15.25 -1.03
C TYR A 48 16.65 -16.39 -0.81
N CYS A 49 16.16 -17.59 -0.54
CA CYS A 49 17.04 -18.74 -0.33
C CYS A 49 17.44 -19.35 -1.67
N ALA A 50 18.72 -19.23 -2.04
CA ALA A 50 19.22 -19.80 -3.29
C ALA A 50 19.51 -21.30 -3.15
N SER A 51 19.67 -21.98 -4.30
CA SER A 51 19.89 -23.42 -4.36
C SER A 51 21.16 -23.91 -3.65
N ASN A 52 22.13 -23.02 -3.43
CA ASN A 52 23.34 -23.27 -2.66
C ASN A 52 23.17 -23.14 -1.14
N GLY A 53 21.94 -22.95 -0.65
CA GLY A 53 21.64 -22.79 0.78
C GLY A 53 22.12 -21.46 1.36
N THR A 54 22.17 -20.41 0.55
CA THR A 54 22.56 -19.06 0.98
C THR A 54 21.47 -18.06 0.65
N CYS A 55 21.18 -17.14 1.57
CA CYS A 55 20.30 -16.00 1.32
C CYS A 55 20.97 -15.03 0.34
N LEU A 56 20.42 -14.85 -0.86
CA LEU A 56 20.90 -13.87 -1.83
C LEU A 56 19.94 -12.67 -1.90
N PRO A 57 20.41 -11.47 -2.28
CA PRO A 57 19.51 -10.33 -2.46
C PRO A 57 18.40 -10.67 -3.47
N ARG A 58 17.18 -10.20 -3.23
CA ARG A 58 16.06 -10.32 -4.18
C ARG A 58 16.45 -9.78 -5.55
N GLN A 59 16.09 -10.50 -6.60
CA GLN A 59 16.48 -10.18 -7.98
C GLN A 59 15.36 -9.51 -8.77
N CYS A 60 14.11 -9.62 -8.31
CA CYS A 60 12.96 -8.97 -8.90
C CYS A 60 12.00 -8.45 -7.83
N ARG A 61 11.05 -7.61 -8.23
CA ARG A 61 9.93 -7.17 -7.37
C ARG A 61 8.61 -7.23 -8.12
N LYS A 62 7.54 -7.41 -7.33
CA LYS A 62 6.14 -7.38 -7.78
C LYS A 62 5.48 -6.03 -7.48
N ASP A 63 5.77 -5.47 -6.31
CA ASP A 63 5.11 -4.26 -5.83
C ASP A 63 5.49 -3.02 -6.63
N LEU A 64 4.46 -2.31 -7.13
CA LEU A 64 4.62 -1.02 -7.81
C LEU A 64 5.29 0.01 -6.91
N TYR A 65 4.82 0.06 -5.66
CA TYR A 65 5.25 1.00 -4.65
C TYR A 65 6.16 0.32 -3.63
N VAL A 66 7.43 0.74 -3.60
CA VAL A 66 8.35 0.34 -2.54
C VAL A 66 8.13 1.30 -1.37
N LEU A 67 7.65 0.77 -0.24
CA LEU A 67 7.57 1.58 0.98
C LEU A 67 8.97 2.10 1.33
N ALA A 68 9.08 3.40 1.60
CA ALA A 68 10.36 4.06 1.89
C ALA A 68 11.09 3.44 3.11
N SER A 69 10.36 2.77 4.01
CA SER A 69 10.90 2.02 5.15
C SER A 69 11.73 0.79 4.77
N ILE A 70 11.58 0.29 3.54
CA ILE A 70 12.31 -0.87 2.98
C ILE A 70 13.48 -0.37 2.11
N ARG A 71 13.70 0.95 2.01
CA ARG A 71 14.85 1.50 1.29
C ARG A 71 16.11 1.32 2.14
N ASN A 72 16.77 0.18 1.98
CA ASN A 72 18.11 -0.02 2.49
C ASN A 72 19.10 0.67 1.54
N SER A 73 20.00 1.51 2.04
CA SER A 73 21.08 2.12 1.22
C SER A 73 22.09 1.08 0.73
N THR A 74 22.14 -0.09 1.35
CA THR A 74 23.08 -1.18 1.06
C THR A 74 22.65 -2.05 -0.11
N PHE A 75 21.35 -2.26 -0.28
CA PHE A 75 20.79 -3.11 -1.32
C PHE A 75 19.90 -2.26 -2.24
N GLY A 76 20.25 -2.21 -3.53
CA GLY A 76 19.45 -1.51 -4.52
C GLY A 76 18.03 -2.07 -4.59
N ILE A 77 17.07 -1.23 -4.99
CA ILE A 77 15.69 -1.67 -5.22
C ILE A 77 15.69 -2.64 -6.40
N PRO A 78 15.19 -3.90 -6.25
CA PRO A 78 15.13 -4.84 -7.34
C PRO A 78 14.27 -4.31 -8.51
N PRO A 79 14.63 -4.62 -9.76
CA PRO A 79 13.83 -4.21 -10.92
C PRO A 79 12.51 -4.96 -10.96
N MET A 80 11.55 -4.39 -11.68
CA MET A 80 10.36 -5.15 -12.11
C MET A 80 10.71 -6.01 -13.31
N CYS A 81 9.99 -7.12 -13.45
CA CYS A 81 10.08 -7.96 -14.63
C CYS A 81 9.50 -7.25 -15.86
N GLN A 82 10.10 -7.53 -17.01
CA GLN A 82 9.61 -7.00 -18.29
C GLN A 82 8.32 -7.72 -18.69
N PRO A 83 7.48 -7.12 -19.54
CA PRO A 83 6.31 -7.81 -20.09
C PRO A 83 6.69 -9.16 -20.71
N GLY A 84 5.91 -10.20 -20.45
CA GLY A 84 6.23 -11.58 -20.86
C GLY A 84 7.05 -12.38 -19.83
N SER A 85 7.31 -11.81 -18.66
CA SER A 85 7.93 -12.49 -17.51
C SER A 85 7.27 -12.09 -16.20
N TYR A 86 7.38 -12.94 -15.18
CA TYR A 86 6.84 -12.70 -13.85
C TYR A 86 7.93 -12.84 -12.77
N CYS A 87 7.64 -12.33 -11.58
CA CYS A 87 8.52 -12.48 -10.41
C CYS A 87 7.88 -13.50 -9.44
N PRO A 88 8.54 -14.62 -9.12
CA PRO A 88 8.02 -15.63 -8.19
C PRO A 88 7.92 -15.08 -6.75
N ASP A 89 7.22 -15.78 -5.86
CA ASP A 89 7.03 -15.43 -4.45
C ASP A 89 8.34 -15.30 -3.68
N ASP A 90 9.32 -16.13 -4.02
CA ASP A 90 10.66 -16.05 -3.44
C ASP A 90 11.48 -14.88 -3.98
N ALA A 91 11.06 -14.23 -5.07
CA ALA A 91 11.77 -13.14 -5.74
C ALA A 91 13.21 -13.50 -6.19
N SER A 92 13.43 -14.77 -6.55
CA SER A 92 14.70 -15.32 -7.04
C SER A 92 15.15 -14.76 -8.39
N GLY A 93 14.23 -14.23 -9.19
CA GLY A 93 14.50 -13.60 -10.49
C GLY A 93 13.30 -13.63 -11.42
N CYS A 94 13.38 -12.90 -12.53
CA CYS A 94 12.29 -12.91 -13.52
C CYS A 94 12.27 -14.22 -14.29
N LEU A 95 11.12 -14.88 -14.30
CA LEU A 95 10.86 -16.14 -14.99
C LEU A 95 9.90 -15.92 -16.18
N PRO A 96 10.00 -16.71 -17.26
CA PRO A 96 9.03 -16.64 -18.36
C PRO A 96 7.63 -17.01 -17.87
N LEU A 97 6.58 -16.45 -18.49
CA LEU A 97 5.19 -16.82 -18.17
C LEU A 97 4.95 -18.34 -18.35
N VAL A 98 4.12 -18.88 -17.47
CA VAL A 98 3.73 -20.29 -17.39
C VAL A 98 2.65 -20.58 -18.44
N THR A 99 2.89 -21.57 -19.28
CA THR A 99 1.92 -22.02 -20.29
C THR A 99 0.73 -22.72 -19.65
N LEU A 100 -0.38 -22.85 -20.39
CA LEU A 100 -1.56 -23.62 -19.97
C LEU A 100 -1.19 -25.02 -19.45
N GLY A 101 -1.78 -25.41 -18.31
CA GLY A 101 -1.51 -26.66 -17.60
C GLY A 101 -0.19 -26.70 -16.81
N GLY A 102 0.62 -25.64 -16.90
CA GLY A 102 1.84 -25.51 -16.10
C GLY A 102 1.56 -25.17 -14.64
N ALA A 103 2.52 -25.47 -13.77
CA ALA A 103 2.41 -25.19 -12.34
C ALA A 103 2.57 -23.70 -12.04
N CYS A 104 1.73 -23.17 -11.15
CA CYS A 104 1.73 -21.77 -10.73
C CYS A 104 1.52 -21.65 -9.22
N GLU A 105 1.94 -20.52 -8.65
CA GLU A 105 1.82 -20.22 -7.23
C GLU A 105 0.38 -19.79 -6.86
N LEU A 106 -0.04 -20.08 -5.63
CA LEU A 106 -1.42 -19.84 -5.17
C LEU A 106 -1.84 -18.38 -5.39
N ASN A 107 -2.96 -18.18 -6.10
CA ASN A 107 -3.51 -16.85 -6.40
C ASN A 107 -2.58 -15.94 -7.22
N ARG A 108 -1.70 -16.53 -8.04
CA ARG A 108 -0.75 -15.83 -8.89
C ARG A 108 -1.12 -15.95 -10.38
N ASP A 109 -2.22 -15.30 -10.76
CA ASP A 109 -2.70 -15.25 -12.16
C ASP A 109 -1.73 -14.53 -13.09
N ASP A 110 -0.85 -13.69 -12.54
CA ASP A 110 0.18 -12.95 -13.26
C ASP A 110 1.32 -13.84 -13.78
N GLU A 111 1.44 -15.06 -13.28
CA GLU A 111 2.43 -16.05 -13.75
C GLU A 111 1.97 -16.72 -15.04
N CYS A 112 0.66 -16.81 -15.24
CA CYS A 112 0.09 -17.53 -16.37
C CYS A 112 0.14 -16.69 -17.66
N ASP A 113 0.46 -17.36 -18.77
CA ASP A 113 0.48 -16.75 -20.09
C ASP A 113 -0.95 -16.40 -20.57
N GLN A 114 -1.28 -15.12 -20.47
CA GLN A 114 -2.56 -14.56 -20.91
C GLN A 114 -2.70 -14.46 -22.44
N THR A 115 -1.63 -14.74 -23.21
CA THR A 115 -1.68 -14.70 -24.68
C THR A 115 -2.36 -15.94 -25.29
N LEU A 116 -2.76 -16.90 -24.45
CA LEU A 116 -3.40 -18.16 -24.84
C LEU A 116 -4.91 -18.17 -24.53
N PRO A 117 -5.78 -17.48 -25.29
CA PRO A 117 -7.21 -17.82 -25.32
C PRO A 117 -7.45 -19.02 -26.27
N PRO A 118 -8.25 -20.05 -25.90
CA PRO A 118 -8.64 -21.11 -26.83
C PRO A 118 -9.58 -20.62 -27.96
N PRO A 119 -9.77 -21.42 -29.04
CA PRO A 119 -9.94 -20.99 -30.44
C PRO A 119 -11.33 -20.46 -30.85
N HIS A 120 -12.18 -20.06 -29.90
CA HIS A 120 -13.54 -19.60 -30.19
C HIS A 120 -13.69 -18.08 -30.02
N GLY A 121 -13.11 -17.34 -30.96
CA GLY A 121 -13.54 -15.99 -31.35
C GLY A 121 -13.82 -14.96 -30.25
N ALA A 122 -12.76 -14.41 -29.64
CA ALA A 122 -12.75 -13.06 -29.05
C ALA A 122 -11.81 -12.21 -29.90
N ASP A 123 -12.18 -11.08 -30.49
CA ASP A 123 -12.97 -10.02 -29.89
C ASP A 123 -12.10 -9.30 -28.84
N LYS A 124 -11.03 -8.59 -29.28
CA LYS A 124 -10.22 -7.69 -28.43
C LYS A 124 -11.13 -6.67 -27.73
N GLY A 125 -11.58 -6.97 -26.51
CA GLY A 125 -12.36 -6.04 -25.72
C GLY A 125 -13.28 -6.71 -24.70
N GLY A 126 -12.70 -7.21 -23.60
CA GLY A 126 -13.35 -7.10 -22.29
C GLY A 126 -14.26 -8.23 -21.77
N GLU A 127 -14.61 -9.27 -22.52
CA GLU A 127 -15.66 -10.22 -22.07
C GLU A 127 -15.34 -11.72 -22.24
N GLN A 128 -14.12 -12.10 -22.61
CA GLN A 128 -13.80 -13.49 -22.91
C GLN A 128 -12.64 -14.01 -22.07
N GLY A 129 -12.70 -15.32 -21.76
CA GLY A 129 -11.99 -15.99 -20.68
C GLY A 129 -10.52 -15.61 -20.49
N ARG A 130 -10.11 -15.58 -19.23
CA ARG A 130 -8.73 -15.32 -18.78
C ARG A 130 -8.06 -16.63 -18.37
N VAL A 131 -6.74 -16.68 -18.35
CA VAL A 131 -6.02 -17.79 -17.72
C VAL A 131 -5.83 -17.44 -16.25
N ILE A 132 -6.22 -18.33 -15.34
CA ILE A 132 -6.05 -18.16 -13.90
C ILE A 132 -5.20 -19.29 -13.34
N CYS A 133 -4.45 -19.00 -12.29
CA CYS A 133 -3.83 -20.03 -11.49
C CYS A 133 -4.89 -20.65 -10.57
N LEU A 134 -5.37 -21.85 -10.90
CA LEU A 134 -6.41 -22.55 -10.15
C LEU A 134 -5.89 -23.94 -9.74
N LEU A 135 -5.96 -24.27 -8.46
CA LEU A 135 -5.43 -25.51 -7.88
C LEU A 135 -3.95 -25.74 -8.20
N GLY A 136 -3.17 -24.66 -8.30
CA GLY A 136 -1.75 -24.69 -8.63
C GLY A 136 -1.43 -24.98 -10.10
N SER A 137 -2.42 -24.87 -11.01
CA SER A 137 -2.25 -25.04 -12.45
C SER A 137 -2.86 -23.88 -13.24
N CYS A 138 -2.14 -23.38 -14.24
CA CYS A 138 -2.64 -22.36 -15.15
C CYS A 138 -3.78 -22.94 -16.02
N THR A 139 -5.00 -22.49 -15.76
CA THR A 139 -6.24 -23.04 -16.30
C THR A 139 -7.06 -21.93 -16.95
N PRO A 140 -7.68 -22.15 -18.12
CA PRO A 140 -8.54 -21.15 -18.74
C PRO A 140 -9.90 -21.07 -18.02
N ALA A 141 -10.32 -19.86 -17.66
CA ALA A 141 -11.64 -19.57 -17.12
C ALA A 141 -12.65 -19.36 -18.27
N ILE A 142 -13.10 -20.46 -18.86
CA ILE A 142 -13.97 -20.50 -20.05
C ILE A 142 -15.22 -21.36 -19.86
N ALA A 143 -15.52 -21.84 -18.65
CA ALA A 143 -16.69 -22.66 -18.41
C ALA A 143 -17.98 -21.83 -18.55
N HIS A 144 -18.86 -22.26 -19.46
CA HIS A 144 -20.14 -21.62 -19.72
C HIS A 144 -21.20 -22.06 -18.71
N ILE A 145 -22.29 -21.29 -18.61
CA ILE A 145 -23.47 -21.61 -17.78
C ILE A 145 -23.97 -23.03 -18.07
N GLY A 146 -24.19 -23.81 -17.02
CA GLY A 146 -24.61 -25.21 -17.06
C GLY A 146 -23.47 -26.22 -17.30
N GLN A 147 -22.25 -25.79 -17.64
CA GLN A 147 -21.09 -26.68 -17.72
C GLN A 147 -20.50 -26.96 -16.33
N SER A 148 -19.77 -28.08 -16.22
CA SER A 148 -19.02 -28.38 -15.00
C SER A 148 -17.86 -27.40 -14.83
N CYS A 149 -17.60 -26.99 -13.60
CA CYS A 149 -16.57 -26.02 -13.24
C CYS A 149 -15.72 -26.52 -12.07
N MET A 150 -14.52 -25.99 -11.98
CA MET A 150 -13.56 -26.24 -10.91
C MET A 150 -13.61 -25.12 -9.87
N ILE A 151 -13.52 -25.49 -8.59
CA ILE A 151 -13.53 -24.55 -7.47
C ILE A 151 -12.26 -24.70 -6.66
N GLU A 152 -11.58 -23.59 -6.40
CA GLU A 152 -10.53 -23.47 -5.41
C GLU A 152 -11.05 -22.66 -4.22
N ASN A 153 -11.17 -23.32 -3.07
CA ASN A 153 -11.57 -22.67 -1.83
C ASN A 153 -10.35 -22.49 -0.93
N THR A 154 -9.98 -21.24 -0.66
CA THR A 154 -8.83 -20.88 0.16
C THR A 154 -9.28 -20.07 1.37
N THR A 155 -9.04 -20.61 2.57
CA THR A 155 -9.25 -19.89 3.83
C THR A 155 -7.96 -19.21 4.30
N TYR A 156 -8.06 -17.93 4.61
CA TYR A 156 -7.02 -17.09 5.17
C TYR A 156 -7.39 -16.74 6.61
N ALA A 157 -6.49 -16.99 7.56
CA ALA A 157 -6.63 -16.51 8.93
C ALA A 157 -6.02 -15.11 9.03
N GLY A 158 -6.83 -14.13 9.43
CA GLY A 158 -6.43 -12.76 9.72
C GLY A 158 -6.63 -12.41 11.19
N TYR A 159 -6.11 -11.24 11.59
CA TYR A 159 -6.34 -10.66 12.92
C TYR A 159 -6.79 -9.22 12.74
N ASP A 160 -7.83 -8.82 13.46
CA ASP A 160 -8.29 -7.43 13.44
C ASP A 160 -7.39 -6.52 14.30
N SER A 161 -7.70 -5.22 14.34
CA SER A 161 -6.95 -4.24 15.14
C SER A 161 -7.00 -4.50 16.66
N SER A 162 -7.93 -5.33 17.12
CA SER A 162 -8.04 -5.77 18.51
C SER A 162 -7.26 -7.06 18.81
N GLY A 163 -6.68 -7.69 17.78
CA GLY A 163 -6.01 -8.99 17.88
C GLY A 163 -6.97 -10.18 17.83
N THR A 164 -8.25 -9.96 17.56
CA THR A 164 -9.24 -11.02 17.39
C THR A 164 -9.04 -11.68 16.04
N GLY A 165 -8.87 -13.01 16.04
CA GLY A 165 -8.70 -13.78 14.82
C GLY A 165 -10.01 -13.89 14.04
N PHE A 166 -9.95 -13.74 12.72
CA PHE A 166 -11.06 -14.00 11.80
C PHE A 166 -10.59 -14.88 10.64
N ASN A 167 -11.51 -15.60 10.02
CA ASN A 167 -11.23 -16.37 8.81
C ASN A 167 -11.89 -15.67 7.62
N LEU A 168 -11.11 -15.41 6.58
CA LEU A 168 -11.57 -14.91 5.30
C LEU A 168 -11.51 -16.07 4.30
N GLN A 169 -12.66 -16.45 3.76
CA GLN A 169 -12.75 -17.48 2.74
C GLN A 169 -12.81 -16.83 1.36
N ILE A 170 -11.85 -17.16 0.50
CA ILE A 170 -11.82 -16.71 -0.89
C ILE A 170 -12.06 -17.93 -1.77
N VAL A 171 -13.13 -17.87 -2.55
CA VAL A 171 -13.49 -18.93 -3.49
C VAL A 171 -13.25 -18.43 -4.91
N ARG A 172 -12.56 -19.24 -5.70
CA ARG A 172 -12.19 -18.93 -7.09
C ARG A 172 -12.65 -20.07 -7.98
N ASP A 173 -13.03 -19.76 -9.22
CA ASP A 173 -13.54 -20.72 -10.19
C ASP A 173 -13.17 -20.38 -11.63
N ASP A 174 -13.39 -21.34 -12.52
CA ASP A 174 -13.09 -21.27 -13.96
C ASP A 174 -14.34 -20.91 -14.82
N CYS A 175 -15.42 -20.43 -14.21
CA CYS A 175 -16.55 -19.87 -14.96
C CYS A 175 -16.15 -18.57 -15.66
N ILE A 176 -16.83 -18.25 -16.77
CA ILE A 176 -16.55 -17.02 -17.50
C ILE A 176 -16.82 -15.80 -16.60
N PRO A 177 -15.82 -14.92 -16.37
CA PRO A 177 -15.99 -13.73 -15.54
C PRO A 177 -17.16 -12.86 -16.02
N GLN A 178 -17.93 -12.30 -15.09
CA GLN A 178 -19.10 -11.45 -15.37
C GLN A 178 -20.27 -12.16 -16.07
N GLN A 179 -20.19 -13.46 -16.35
CA GLN A 179 -21.31 -14.25 -16.89
C GLN A 179 -21.89 -15.21 -15.86
N GLY A 180 -21.03 -15.87 -15.08
CA GLY A 180 -21.48 -16.84 -14.09
C GLY A 180 -20.49 -17.08 -12.97
N PHE A 181 -20.93 -17.88 -12.00
CA PHE A 181 -20.13 -18.35 -10.87
C PHE A 181 -20.29 -19.85 -10.70
N CYS A 182 -19.30 -20.52 -10.12
CA CYS A 182 -19.39 -21.97 -9.90
C CYS A 182 -20.08 -22.29 -8.58
N ASN A 183 -21.27 -22.92 -8.66
CA ASN A 183 -21.99 -23.35 -7.47
C ASN A 183 -21.30 -24.55 -6.82
N ALA A 184 -20.95 -24.44 -5.53
CA ALA A 184 -20.19 -25.45 -4.82
C ALA A 184 -20.94 -26.78 -4.61
N THR A 185 -22.27 -26.78 -4.64
CA THR A 185 -23.09 -27.97 -4.44
C THR A 185 -23.28 -28.74 -5.75
N SER A 186 -23.58 -28.04 -6.85
CA SER A 186 -23.81 -28.69 -8.15
C SER A 186 -22.55 -28.84 -9.01
N ALA A 187 -21.46 -28.15 -8.66
CA ALA A 187 -20.22 -28.08 -9.45
C ALA A 187 -20.47 -27.66 -10.91
N THR A 188 -21.42 -26.74 -11.12
CA THR A 188 -21.79 -26.20 -12.43
C THR A 188 -21.86 -24.68 -12.40
N CYS A 189 -21.49 -24.03 -13.50
CA CYS A 189 -21.62 -22.58 -13.63
C CYS A 189 -23.10 -22.18 -13.65
N GLN A 190 -23.47 -21.23 -12.80
CA GLN A 190 -24.79 -20.62 -12.75
C GLN A 190 -24.70 -19.15 -13.11
N ASP A 191 -25.81 -18.57 -13.57
CA ASP A 191 -25.89 -17.14 -13.86
C ASP A 191 -25.61 -16.30 -12.62
N LEU A 192 -24.95 -15.16 -12.81
CA LEU A 192 -24.81 -14.16 -11.75
C LEU A 192 -26.17 -13.60 -11.35
N LYS A 193 -26.33 -13.42 -10.05
CA LYS A 193 -27.51 -12.87 -9.41
C LYS A 193 -27.53 -11.35 -9.53
N VAL A 194 -28.71 -10.79 -9.82
CA VAL A 194 -28.87 -9.34 -9.93
C VAL A 194 -29.10 -8.69 -8.57
N SER A 195 -29.09 -7.35 -8.51
CA SER A 195 -29.32 -6.60 -7.27
C SER A 195 -30.61 -7.08 -6.57
N GLU A 196 -30.57 -7.15 -5.24
CA GLU A 196 -31.64 -7.59 -4.33
C GLU A 196 -31.97 -9.10 -4.37
N GLU A 197 -31.32 -9.89 -5.22
CA GLU A 197 -31.45 -11.36 -5.18
C GLU A 197 -30.69 -11.99 -4.01
N PRO A 198 -31.19 -13.12 -3.46
CA PRO A 198 -30.57 -13.77 -2.30
C PRO A 198 -29.23 -14.39 -2.67
N CYS A 199 -28.18 -14.07 -1.91
CA CYS A 199 -26.82 -14.55 -2.10
C CYS A 199 -26.19 -15.07 -0.81
N GLU A 200 -25.23 -15.98 -0.93
CA GLU A 200 -24.41 -16.45 0.18
C GLU A 200 -22.99 -15.89 0.13
N GLU A 201 -22.47 -15.65 -1.08
CA GLU A 201 -21.11 -15.19 -1.32
C GLU A 201 -21.09 -14.00 -2.30
N ASP A 202 -20.11 -13.11 -2.16
CA ASP A 202 -19.96 -11.90 -2.99
C ASP A 202 -19.91 -12.20 -4.49
N ARG A 203 -19.25 -13.30 -4.88
CA ARG A 203 -19.07 -13.72 -6.27
C ARG A 203 -20.37 -14.14 -6.96
N GLU A 204 -21.43 -14.44 -6.22
CA GLU A 204 -22.71 -14.81 -6.82
C GLU A 204 -23.39 -13.60 -7.46
N CYS A 205 -23.03 -12.38 -7.06
CA CYS A 205 -23.67 -11.15 -7.49
C CYS A 205 -22.96 -10.50 -8.67
N THR A 206 -23.72 -9.90 -9.58
CA THR A 206 -23.17 -9.05 -10.66
C THR A 206 -22.37 -7.86 -10.12
N SER A 207 -22.72 -7.37 -8.94
CA SER A 207 -22.01 -6.30 -8.23
C SER A 207 -20.74 -6.76 -7.50
N ALA A 208 -20.47 -8.07 -7.47
CA ALA A 208 -19.44 -8.71 -6.64
C ALA A 208 -19.55 -8.31 -5.16
N ASN A 209 -20.77 -8.12 -4.66
CA ASN A 209 -21.02 -7.70 -3.28
C ASN A 209 -22.32 -8.29 -2.74
N CYS A 210 -22.21 -9.17 -1.75
CA CYS A 210 -23.32 -9.80 -1.05
C CYS A 210 -23.43 -9.24 0.37
N VAL A 211 -24.45 -8.43 0.62
CA VAL A 211 -24.64 -7.73 1.90
C VAL A 211 -25.95 -8.17 2.52
N GLN A 212 -25.88 -8.67 3.76
CA GLN A 212 -27.05 -9.16 4.51
C GLN A 212 -27.84 -10.25 3.76
N GLY A 213 -27.15 -11.09 2.98
CA GLY A 213 -27.74 -12.20 2.24
C GLY A 213 -28.47 -11.79 0.96
N VAL A 214 -28.27 -10.56 0.48
CA VAL A 214 -28.79 -10.09 -0.81
C VAL A 214 -27.72 -9.34 -1.60
N CYS A 215 -27.80 -9.38 -2.92
CA CYS A 215 -26.86 -8.70 -3.79
C CYS A 215 -27.01 -7.18 -3.64
N GLY A 216 -25.95 -6.53 -3.18
CA GLY A 216 -25.90 -5.09 -2.92
C GLY A 216 -25.32 -4.29 -4.08
N GLN A 217 -25.11 -2.99 -3.86
CA GLN A 217 -24.35 -2.13 -4.78
C GLN A 217 -22.87 -2.50 -4.77
N PRO A 218 -22.12 -2.28 -5.87
CA PRO A 218 -20.71 -2.65 -5.94
C PRO A 218 -19.86 -1.87 -4.93
N VAL A 219 -18.84 -2.52 -4.37
CA VAL A 219 -17.93 -1.92 -3.36
C VAL A 219 -17.14 -0.72 -3.92
N ASN A 220 -16.93 -0.70 -5.24
CA ASN A 220 -16.21 0.36 -5.96
C ASN A 220 -17.11 1.52 -6.41
N GLU A 221 -18.38 1.56 -5.97
CA GLU A 221 -19.21 2.71 -6.30
C GLU A 221 -18.60 3.97 -5.67
N GLU A 222 -18.21 4.89 -6.55
CA GLU A 222 -17.63 6.17 -6.18
C GLU A 222 -18.60 6.83 -5.20
N THR A 223 -18.23 6.89 -3.91
CA THR A 223 -19.10 7.41 -2.86
C THR A 223 -19.52 8.80 -3.28
N ARG A 224 -20.79 8.98 -3.68
CA ARG A 224 -21.32 10.30 -4.00
C ARG A 224 -21.35 11.09 -2.70
N ILE A 225 -20.31 11.90 -2.50
CA ILE A 225 -20.22 12.81 -1.38
C ILE A 225 -21.43 13.75 -1.46
N GLN A 226 -22.19 13.84 -0.38
CA GLN A 226 -23.39 14.67 -0.33
C GLN A 226 -23.03 16.14 -0.65
N SER A 227 -23.82 16.80 -1.49
CA SER A 227 -23.46 18.10 -2.09
C SER A 227 -23.16 19.21 -1.06
N TRP A 228 -23.72 19.14 0.16
CA TRP A 228 -23.47 20.11 1.22
C TRP A 228 -22.02 20.08 1.75
N ILE A 229 -21.31 18.96 1.61
CA ILE A 229 -19.90 18.84 2.04
C ILE A 229 -19.03 19.76 1.18
N TYR A 230 -19.28 19.85 -0.13
CA TYR A 230 -18.55 20.79 -1.00
C TYR A 230 -18.75 22.24 -0.58
N VAL A 231 -19.98 22.59 -0.16
CA VAL A 231 -20.31 23.93 0.33
C VAL A 231 -19.49 24.25 1.58
N LEU A 232 -19.44 23.33 2.56
CA LEU A 232 -18.64 23.54 3.78
C LEU A 232 -17.14 23.64 3.51
N VAL A 233 -16.59 22.80 2.63
CA VAL A 233 -15.16 22.85 2.26
C VAL A 233 -14.84 24.19 1.60
N ALA A 234 -15.70 24.67 0.70
CA ALA A 234 -15.52 25.97 0.06
C ALA A 234 -15.54 27.13 1.07
N PHE A 235 -16.49 27.13 2.02
CA PHE A 235 -16.52 28.14 3.08
C PHE A 235 -15.31 28.04 4.02
N GLY A 236 -14.85 26.83 4.35
CA GLY A 236 -13.65 26.63 5.16
C GLY A 236 -12.39 27.19 4.50
N MET A 237 -12.19 26.93 3.20
CA MET A 237 -11.09 27.49 2.42
C MET A 237 -11.17 29.03 2.35
N ALA A 238 -12.34 29.59 2.07
CA ALA A 238 -12.54 31.04 2.03
C ALA A 238 -12.28 31.70 3.40
N GLY A 239 -12.76 31.09 4.48
CA GLY A 239 -12.54 31.56 5.85
C GLY A 239 -11.06 31.53 6.24
N ALA A 240 -10.34 30.45 5.90
CA ALA A 240 -8.90 30.35 6.15
C ALA A 240 -8.11 31.42 5.38
N MET A 241 -8.43 31.64 4.09
CA MET A 241 -7.80 32.69 3.29
C MET A 241 -8.05 34.07 3.89
N ALA A 242 -9.30 34.39 4.25
CA ALA A 242 -9.65 35.65 4.87
C ALA A 242 -8.94 35.84 6.23
N GLY A 243 -8.87 34.78 7.05
CA GLY A 243 -8.20 34.80 8.34
C GLY A 243 -6.70 35.08 8.24
N VAL A 244 -6.01 34.43 7.29
CA VAL A 244 -4.57 34.67 7.04
C VAL A 244 -4.34 36.10 6.57
N LEU A 245 -5.15 36.61 5.62
CA LEU A 245 -5.02 37.99 5.14
C LEU A 245 -5.26 39.01 6.25
N ALA A 246 -6.31 38.83 7.06
CA ALA A 246 -6.60 39.70 8.20
C ALA A 246 -5.47 39.68 9.25
N GLY A 247 -4.94 38.50 9.54
CA GLY A 247 -3.80 38.33 10.45
C GLY A 247 -2.53 39.05 9.96
N LEU A 248 -2.21 38.92 8.66
CA LEU A 248 -1.08 39.63 8.06
C LEU A 248 -1.26 41.15 8.09
N ILE A 249 -2.46 41.66 7.80
CA ILE A 249 -2.77 43.09 7.88
C ILE A 249 -2.59 43.60 9.32
N TRP A 250 -3.10 42.85 10.30
CA TRP A 250 -2.97 43.21 11.72
C TRP A 250 -1.50 43.24 12.17
N LEU A 251 -0.72 42.21 11.79
CA LEU A 251 0.71 42.16 12.08
C LEU A 251 1.48 43.31 11.42
N HIS A 252 1.17 43.64 10.16
CA HIS A 252 1.80 44.75 9.46
C HIS A 252 1.54 46.08 10.17
N LYS A 253 0.27 46.33 10.53
CA LYS A 253 -0.14 47.56 11.21
C LYS A 253 0.55 47.72 12.57
N LYS A 254 0.64 46.63 13.33
CA LYS A 254 1.36 46.62 14.62
C LYS A 254 2.86 46.86 14.45
N ASN A 255 3.46 46.32 13.39
CA ASN A 255 4.87 46.55 13.08
C ASN A 255 5.14 47.99 12.63
N GLU A 256 4.23 48.61 11.88
CA GLU A 256 4.30 50.02 11.51
C GLU A 256 4.27 50.94 12.72
N GLU A 257 3.34 50.71 13.67
CA GLU A 257 3.27 51.48 14.92
C GLU A 257 4.57 51.39 15.72
N ALA A 258 5.15 50.19 15.84
CA ALA A 258 6.43 49.99 16.52
C ALA A 258 7.62 50.65 15.78
N ASN A 259 7.57 50.74 14.45
CA ASN A 259 8.60 51.41 13.67
C ASN A 259 8.48 52.94 13.76
N GLN A 260 7.26 53.48 13.83
CA GLN A 260 7.03 54.91 14.02
C GLN A 260 7.63 55.39 15.35
N SER A 261 7.40 54.66 16.45
CA SER A 261 7.99 55.03 17.75
C SER A 261 9.51 55.00 17.74
N ARG A 262 10.11 54.00 17.07
CA ARG A 262 11.57 53.94 16.87
C ARG A 262 12.09 55.13 16.06
N MET A 263 11.39 55.51 14.98
CA MET A 263 11.77 56.66 14.15
C MET A 263 11.73 57.97 14.94
N GLU A 264 10.72 58.18 15.78
CA GLU A 264 10.64 59.35 16.67
C GLU A 264 11.83 59.41 17.64
N GLU A 265 12.20 58.28 18.24
CA GLU A 265 13.40 58.19 19.09
C GLU A 265 14.69 58.52 18.31
N TYR A 266 14.84 57.98 17.10
CA TYR A 266 15.98 58.30 16.22
C TYR A 266 16.06 59.79 15.90
N TYR A 267 14.95 60.45 15.55
CA TYR A 267 14.93 61.89 15.26
C TYR A 267 15.22 62.74 16.50
N ARG A 268 14.70 62.34 17.67
CA ARG A 268 15.01 63.03 18.95
C ARG A 268 16.51 62.98 19.25
N GLN A 269 17.15 61.82 19.05
CA GLN A 269 18.60 61.69 19.22
C GLN A 269 19.37 62.57 18.22
N GLN A 270 18.99 62.59 16.94
CA GLN A 270 19.64 63.44 15.94
C GLN A 270 19.52 64.94 16.24
N ALA A 271 18.35 65.41 16.69
CA ALA A 271 18.16 66.81 17.07
C ALA A 271 19.10 67.22 18.22
N ILE A 272 19.24 66.35 19.23
CA ILE A 272 20.18 66.54 20.34
C ILE A 272 21.63 66.62 19.82
N TYR A 273 22.03 65.69 18.94
CA TYR A 273 23.38 65.73 18.33
C TYR A 273 23.66 67.00 17.53
N GLN A 274 22.69 67.52 16.78
CA GLN A 274 22.85 68.77 16.03
C GLN A 274 23.03 69.99 16.96
N LEU A 275 22.29 70.05 18.07
CA LEU A 275 22.47 71.10 19.09
C LEU A 275 23.85 71.03 19.75
N TYR A 276 24.32 69.83 20.12
CA TYR A 276 25.67 69.63 20.64
C TYR A 276 26.75 70.07 19.62
N ARG A 277 26.55 69.77 18.34
CA ARG A 277 27.46 70.20 17.29
C ARG A 277 27.47 71.73 17.14
N ALA A 278 26.31 72.38 17.13
CA ALA A 278 26.21 73.84 17.03
C ALA A 278 26.86 74.56 18.23
N SER A 279 26.68 74.06 19.45
CA SER A 279 27.32 74.64 20.64
C SER A 279 28.84 74.46 20.63
N SER A 280 29.35 73.31 20.16
CA SER A 280 30.79 73.08 20.02
C SER A 280 31.46 74.04 19.02
N VAL A 281 30.78 74.37 17.92
CA VAL A 281 31.27 75.34 16.92
C VAL A 281 31.26 76.77 17.49
N ASN A 282 30.22 77.14 18.23
CA ASN A 282 30.11 78.49 18.82
C ASN A 282 31.13 78.72 19.95
N SER A 283 31.44 77.68 20.74
CA SER A 283 32.48 77.72 21.77
C SER A 283 33.89 77.88 21.19
N GLN A 284 34.17 77.36 19.99
CA GLN A 284 35.44 77.62 19.32
C GLN A 284 35.51 79.05 18.78
N GLY A 285 34.40 79.61 18.29
CA GLY A 285 34.35 80.99 17.78
C GLY A 285 34.55 82.09 18.85
N SER A 286 34.16 81.86 20.11
CA SER A 286 34.32 82.85 21.19
C SER A 286 35.74 82.90 21.79
N ILE A 287 36.59 81.90 21.52
CA ILE A 287 37.99 81.87 21.96
C ILE A 287 38.88 82.79 21.09
N TRP A 288 38.44 83.15 19.88
CA TRP A 288 39.21 83.97 18.92
C TRP A 288 38.81 85.45 18.85
N LYS A 289 38.05 85.99 19.81
CA LYS A 289 37.58 87.41 19.82
C LYS A 289 38.03 88.24 21.03
N LYS A 290 39.23 87.99 21.58
CA LYS A 290 39.92 88.93 22.48
C LYS A 290 41.24 89.38 21.86
#